data_AF-A0A9W8IDY3-F1
#
_entry.id   AF-A0A9W8IDY3-F1
#
_cell.length_a   1.000
_cell.length_b   1.000
_cell.length_c   1.000
_cell.angle_alpha   90.00
_cell.angle_beta   90.00
_cell.angle_gamma   90.00
#
_symmetry.space_group_name_H-M   'P 1'
#
loop_
_entity.id
_entity.type
_entity.pdbx_description
1 polymer ?
#
loop_
_entity_poly.entity_id
_entity_poly.type
_entity_poly.pdbx_seq_one_letter_code
_entity_poly.pdbx_strand_id
1 'polypeptide(L)'
;MATENDSVVFFKQPEAGDKIRFKKDEKNPGKFIFTMPQPPTFDSFKQERQHRKQRLVAAFRIFAKLGLDEGVGGHLTCRDPQYPDLFWVNPS
;
A
#
# COMPACT_ATOMS: atom_id res chain seq x y z
N MET A 1 -4.90 -2.78 39.29
CA MET A 1 -3.65 -2.63 38.53
C MET A 1 -3.71 -3.60 37.37
N ALA A 2 -4.03 -3.13 36.17
CA ALA A 2 -4.16 -3.95 34.98
C ALA A 2 -2.80 -3.98 34.26
N THR A 3 -2.16 -5.15 34.19
CA THR A 3 -0.92 -5.35 33.47
C THR A 3 -1.23 -5.65 32.00
N GLU A 4 -1.11 -4.61 31.18
CA GLU A 4 -0.47 -4.60 29.85
C GLU A 4 -0.43 -5.96 29.13
N ASN A 5 -1.54 -6.34 28.50
CA ASN A 5 -1.56 -7.41 27.51
C ASN A 5 -1.21 -6.79 26.15
N ASP A 6 0.05 -6.40 26.01
CA ASP A 6 0.64 -5.93 24.77
C ASP A 6 0.72 -7.12 23.81
N SER A 7 -0.36 -7.34 23.06
CA SER A 7 -0.36 -8.17 21.86
C SER A 7 0.46 -7.46 20.79
N VAL A 8 1.79 -7.46 20.95
CA VAL A 8 2.72 -6.88 19.99
C VAL A 8 2.62 -7.67 18.68
N VAL A 9 1.84 -7.14 17.74
CA VAL A 9 1.77 -7.64 16.36
C VAL A 9 3.07 -7.24 15.68
N PHE A 10 3.99 -8.20 15.57
CA PHE A 10 5.20 -7.99 14.79
C PHE A 10 4.86 -8.16 13.32
N PHE A 11 4.90 -7.06 12.58
CA PHE A 11 4.83 -7.07 11.13
C PHE A 11 6.09 -7.75 10.58
N LYS A 12 5.95 -8.97 10.05
CA LYS A 12 7.01 -9.51 9.20
C LYS A 12 7.01 -8.69 7.92
N GLN A 13 8.16 -8.16 7.51
CA GLN A 13 8.31 -7.52 6.20
C GLN A 13 7.99 -8.57 5.12
N PRO A 14 6.86 -8.42 4.41
CA PRO A 14 6.42 -9.38 3.41
C PRO A 14 7.23 -9.25 2.13
N GLU A 15 7.54 -10.37 1.49
CA GLU A 15 8.17 -10.37 0.17
C GLU A 15 7.11 -10.14 -0.91
N ALA A 16 7.53 -9.61 -2.07
CA ALA A 16 6.62 -9.36 -3.19
C ALA A 16 5.90 -10.67 -3.60
N GLY A 17 4.58 -10.71 -3.45
CA GLY A 17 3.75 -11.90 -3.75
C GLY A 17 3.34 -12.73 -2.53
N ASP A 18 3.74 -12.35 -1.31
CA ASP A 18 3.27 -13.00 -0.10
C ASP A 18 1.73 -12.87 0.05
N LYS A 19 1.06 -14.02 0.22
CA LYS A 19 -0.39 -14.05 0.49
C LYS A 19 -0.68 -13.54 1.90
N ILE A 20 -1.81 -12.85 2.07
CA ILE A 20 -2.30 -12.47 3.38
C ILE A 20 -2.48 -13.73 4.23
N ARG A 21 -1.73 -13.83 5.32
CA ARG A 21 -1.79 -14.96 6.25
C ARG A 21 -1.80 -14.47 7.68
N PHE A 22 -2.73 -15.02 8.44
CA PHE A 22 -2.76 -14.93 9.89
C PHE A 22 -2.34 -16.28 10.44
N LYS A 23 -1.24 -16.35 11.17
CA LYS A 23 -0.82 -17.58 11.85
C LYS A 23 -0.32 -17.30 13.25
N LYS A 24 -0.65 -18.21 14.16
CA LYS A 24 -0.07 -18.24 15.51
C LYS A 24 1.41 -18.61 15.37
N ASP A 25 2.28 -17.92 16.08
CA ASP A 25 3.69 -18.29 16.14
C ASP A 25 3.82 -19.59 16.94
N GLU A 26 4.31 -20.65 16.30
CA GLU A 26 4.50 -21.97 16.91
C GLU A 26 5.51 -21.93 18.07
N LYS A 27 6.46 -20.98 18.03
CA LYS A 27 7.50 -20.83 19.07
C LYS A 27 7.06 -19.91 20.21
N ASN A 28 6.02 -19.09 20.00
CA ASN A 28 5.53 -18.13 20.97
C ASN A 28 4.00 -18.05 20.92
N PRO A 29 3.28 -18.81 21.77
CA PRO A 29 1.82 -18.91 21.68
C PRO A 29 1.06 -17.61 22.00
N GLY A 30 1.72 -16.56 22.49
CA GLY A 30 1.18 -15.21 22.64
C GLY A 30 1.37 -14.29 21.44
N LYS A 31 2.09 -14.73 20.40
CA LYS A 31 2.46 -13.92 19.23
C LYS A 31 1.70 -14.36 17.99
N PHE A 32 1.06 -13.40 17.34
CA PHE A 32 0.40 -13.59 16.05
C PHE A 32 1.21 -12.95 14.94
N ILE A 33 1.40 -13.68 13.85
CA ILE A 33 2.10 -13.21 12.66
C ILE A 33 1.04 -12.81 11.64
N PHE A 34 1.06 -11.52 11.28
CA PHE A 34 0.23 -10.96 10.24
C PHE A 34 1.11 -10.61 9.03
N THR A 35 0.82 -11.22 7.89
CA THR A 35 1.55 -10.96 6.63
C THR A 35 0.67 -10.09 5.73
N MET A 36 1.12 -8.89 5.41
CA MET A 36 0.46 -7.99 4.45
C MET A 36 1.08 -8.15 3.06
N PRO A 37 0.43 -7.77 1.95
CA PRO A 37 1.14 -7.67 0.68
C PRO A 37 2.01 -6.40 0.69
N GLN A 38 3.29 -6.51 0.32
CA GLN A 38 4.11 -5.32 0.05
C GLN A 38 3.89 -4.81 -1.37
N PRO A 39 4.11 -3.50 -1.59
CA PRO A 39 4.34 -2.99 -2.92
C PRO A 39 5.46 -3.79 -3.61
N PRO A 40 5.31 -4.12 -4.90
CA PRO A 40 6.39 -4.76 -5.64
C PRO A 40 7.65 -3.88 -5.65
N THR A 41 8.81 -4.53 -5.67
CA THR A 41 10.09 -3.87 -5.92
C THR A 41 10.32 -3.73 -7.43
N PHE A 42 11.14 -2.76 -7.84
CA PHE A 42 11.40 -2.49 -9.25
C PHE A 42 12.90 -2.36 -9.49
N ASP A 43 13.36 -2.92 -10.61
CA ASP A 43 14.76 -2.84 -11.02
C ASP A 43 15.14 -1.49 -11.65
N SER A 44 14.15 -0.63 -11.93
CA SER A 44 14.39 0.70 -12.49
C SER A 44 13.29 1.70 -12.18
N PHE A 45 13.67 2.98 -12.09
CA PHE A 45 12.73 4.09 -11.94
C PHE A 45 11.65 4.13 -13.04
N LYS A 46 11.97 3.69 -14.26
CA LYS A 46 11.00 3.64 -15.37
C LYS A 46 9.88 2.63 -15.09
N GLN A 47 10.22 1.44 -14.59
CA GLN A 47 9.24 0.42 -14.24
C GLN A 47 8.38 0.86 -13.05
N GLU A 48 9.00 1.41 -12.01
CA GLU A 48 8.28 1.94 -10.86
C GLU A 48 7.33 3.08 -11.24
N ARG A 49 7.80 4.02 -12.07
CA ARG A 49 6.98 5.13 -12.57
C ARG A 49 5.78 4.61 -13.34
N GLN A 50 5.97 3.63 -14.22
CA GLN A 50 4.87 3.02 -14.97
C GLN A 50 3.85 2.38 -14.03
N HIS A 51 4.31 1.62 -13.03
CA HIS A 51 3.43 1.00 -12.04
C HIS A 51 2.63 2.04 -11.24
N ARG A 52 3.31 3.07 -10.72
CA ARG A 52 2.69 4.16 -9.96
C ARG A 52 1.61 4.88 -10.78
N LYS A 53 1.88 5.19 -12.05
CA LYS A 53 0.90 5.79 -12.98
C LYS A 53 -0.31 4.89 -13.21
N GLN A 54 -0.10 3.58 -13.40
CA GLN A 54 -1.20 2.62 -13.55
C GLN A 54 -2.07 2.56 -12.29
N ARG A 55 -1.46 2.58 -11.09
CA ARG A 55 -2.21 2.61 -9.82
C ARG A 55 -2.98 3.91 -9.63
N LEU A 56 -2.42 5.05 -10.04
CA LEU A 56 -3.12 6.33 -10.01
C LEU A 56 -4.40 6.28 -10.85
N VAL A 57 -4.32 5.79 -12.10
CA VAL A 57 -5.50 5.60 -12.97
C VAL A 57 -6.49 4.60 -12.37
N ALA A 58 -6.01 3.50 -11.78
CA ALA A 58 -6.87 2.53 -11.12
C ALA A 58 -7.62 3.14 -9.92
N ALA A 59 -6.96 3.98 -9.12
CA ALA A 59 -7.58 4.67 -8.01
C ALA A 59 -8.71 5.59 -8.49
N PHE A 60 -8.48 6.40 -9.54
CA PHE A 60 -9.54 7.21 -10.14
C PHE A 60 -10.76 6.37 -10.58
N ARG A 61 -10.53 5.24 -11.25
CA ARG A 61 -11.63 4.35 -11.69
C ARG A 61 -12.40 3.75 -10.50
N ILE A 62 -11.70 3.42 -9.42
CA ILE A 62 -12.34 2.93 -8.18
C ILE A 62 -13.18 4.04 -7.56
N PHE A 63 -12.64 5.25 -7.45
CA PHE A 63 -13.36 6.40 -6.87
C PHE A 63 -14.63 6.72 -7.66
N ALA A 64 -14.53 6.81 -8.99
CA ALA A 64 -15.68 7.02 -9.87
C ALA A 64 -16.73 5.90 -9.73
N LYS A 65 -16.28 4.64 -9.62
CA LYS A 65 -17.19 3.50 -9.42
C LYS A 65 -17.90 3.55 -8.06
N LEU A 66 -17.26 4.11 -7.04
CA LEU A 66 -17.81 4.24 -5.70
C LEU A 66 -18.59 5.55 -5.48
N GLY A 67 -18.66 6.43 -6.48
CA GLY A 67 -19.32 7.74 -6.35
C GLY A 67 -18.58 8.69 -5.40
N LEU A 68 -17.27 8.52 -5.25
CA LEU A 68 -16.40 9.36 -4.43
C LEU A 68 -15.76 10.51 -5.22
N ASP A 69 -16.16 10.68 -6.48
CA ASP A 69 -15.74 11.77 -7.34
C ASP A 69 -16.65 12.99 -7.17
N GLU A 70 -16.12 14.06 -6.56
CA GLU A 70 -16.79 15.37 -6.50
C GLU A 70 -16.67 16.12 -7.85
N GLY A 71 -17.08 15.47 -8.94
CA GLY A 71 -16.97 15.99 -10.29
C GLY A 71 -15.54 16.45 -10.63
N VAL A 72 -15.38 17.72 -11.03
CA VAL A 72 -14.08 18.31 -11.42
C VAL A 72 -13.21 18.68 -10.20
N GLY A 73 -13.75 18.64 -8.97
CA GLY A 73 -13.06 19.10 -7.76
C GLY A 73 -12.04 18.12 -7.16
N GLY A 74 -12.05 16.85 -7.56
CA GLY A 74 -11.19 15.82 -6.98
C GLY A 74 -9.83 15.71 -7.65
N HIS A 75 -8.73 15.75 -6.88
CA HIS A 75 -7.39 15.45 -7.37
C HIS A 75 -6.72 14.32 -6.56
N LEU A 76 -6.14 13.35 -7.27
CA LEU A 76 -5.22 12.36 -6.70
C LEU A 76 -3.86 12.60 -7.32
N THR A 77 -2.81 12.51 -6.49
CA THR A 77 -1.43 12.71 -6.94
C THR A 77 -0.55 11.51 -6.58
N CYS A 78 0.50 11.30 -7.38
CA CYS A 78 1.53 10.32 -7.09
C CYS A 78 2.91 10.91 -7.38
N ARG A 79 3.82 10.83 -6.40
CA ARG A 79 5.20 11.33 -6.53
C ARG A 79 6.00 10.51 -7.54
N ASP A 80 6.81 11.16 -8.37
CA ASP A 80 7.75 10.49 -9.27
C ASP A 80 8.84 9.76 -8.46
N PRO A 81 9.21 8.52 -8.82
CA PRO A 81 10.21 7.77 -8.07
C PRO A 81 11.65 8.27 -8.30
N GLN A 82 11.93 8.97 -9.41
CA GLN A 82 13.27 9.49 -9.72
C GLN A 82 13.44 10.96 -9.32
N TYR A 83 12.36 11.74 -9.44
CA TYR A 83 12.36 13.18 -9.14
C TYR A 83 11.35 13.48 -8.02
N PRO A 84 11.79 13.45 -6.75
CA PRO A 84 10.87 13.54 -5.61
C PRO A 84 10.01 14.81 -5.54
N ASP A 85 10.42 15.87 -6.23
CA ASP A 85 9.72 17.15 -6.31
C ASP A 85 8.67 17.20 -7.44
N LEU A 86 8.59 16.16 -8.28
CA LEU A 86 7.63 16.04 -9.36
C LEU A 86 6.48 15.11 -8.99
N PHE A 87 5.26 15.50 -9.39
CA PHE A 87 4.04 14.76 -9.12
C PHE A 87 3.28 14.50 -10.42
N TRP A 88 2.73 13.28 -10.51
CA TRP A 88 1.72 12.92 -11.49
C TRP A 88 0.34 13.25 -10.92
N VAL A 89 -0.47 13.96 -11.70
CA VAL A 89 -1.83 14.39 -11.35
C VAL A 89 -2.77 14.08 -12.51
N ASN A 90 -4.08 14.02 -12.27
CA ASN A 90 -5.03 14.01 -13.38
C ASN A 90 -4.96 15.31 -14.17
N PRO A 91 -5.10 15.25 -15.50
CA PRO A 91 -5.38 16.45 -16.27
C PRO A 91 -6.73 17.02 -15.84
N SER A 92 -6.80 18.35 -15.75
CA SER A 92 -8.05 19.10 -15.68
C SER A 92 -8.77 19.11 -17.02
#